data_AF-A0A7I9ZTH7-F1
#
_entry.id   AF-A0A7I9ZTH7-F1
#
_cell.length_a   1.000
_cell.length_b   1.000
_cell.length_c   1.000
_cell.angle_alpha   90.00
_cell.angle_beta   90.00
_cell.angle_gamma   90.00
#
_symmetry.space_group_name_H-M   'P 1'
#
loop_
_entity.id
_entity.type
_entity.pdbx_description
1 polymer ?
#
loop_
_entity_poly.entity_id
_entity_poly.type
_entity_poly.pdbx_seq_one_letter_code
_entity_poly.pdbx_strand_id
1 'polypeptide(L)'
;MKNIRKTFGLATIAGALTVAPMVLATGTANADSVNWDAVAACESGGNWSINTGNGYYGGLQFAMGTWKSNGGSGSPHHASREEQIRVAENVLQTQGIGAWPTCGGRG
;
A
#
# COMPACT_ATOMS: atom_id res chain seq x y z
N MET A 1 9.60 38.54 -72.55
CA MET A 1 10.84 39.17 -72.02
C MET A 1 10.69 39.36 -70.51
N LYS A 2 11.82 39.27 -69.80
CA LYS A 2 12.07 39.47 -68.36
C LYS A 2 11.92 38.27 -67.42
N ASN A 3 13.11 37.89 -66.93
CA ASN A 3 13.45 36.81 -66.02
C ASN A 3 13.34 37.29 -64.56
N ILE A 4 12.83 36.46 -63.66
CA ILE A 4 12.96 36.64 -62.20
C ILE A 4 13.22 35.23 -61.63
N ARG A 5 14.49 34.82 -61.49
CA ARG A 5 15.38 34.90 -60.30
C ARG A 5 14.85 34.16 -59.07
N LYS A 6 15.62 33.14 -58.69
CA LYS A 6 15.44 32.16 -57.63
C LYS A 6 15.43 32.78 -56.21
N THR A 7 14.98 31.92 -55.29
CA THR A 7 15.40 31.77 -53.87
C THR A 7 14.51 32.41 -52.81
N PHE A 8 13.58 31.60 -52.27
CA PHE A 8 13.21 31.58 -50.84
C PHE A 8 12.73 30.17 -50.51
N GLY A 9 13.66 29.30 -50.10
CA GLY A 9 13.34 27.97 -49.59
C GLY A 9 13.05 28.04 -48.10
N LEU A 10 11.77 27.92 -47.72
CA LEU A 10 11.32 27.60 -46.37
C LEU A 10 11.54 26.10 -46.12
N ALA A 11 12.24 25.75 -45.05
CA ALA A 11 12.18 24.43 -44.41
C ALA A 11 12.52 24.62 -42.91
N THR A 12 11.55 24.98 -42.07
CA THR A 12 10.84 24.08 -41.14
C THR A 12 11.76 23.24 -40.26
N ILE A 13 12.18 23.78 -39.12
CA ILE A 13 12.55 22.94 -37.96
C ILE A 13 11.32 22.91 -37.06
N ALA A 14 10.47 21.91 -37.29
CA ALA A 14 9.44 21.51 -36.35
C ALA A 14 10.13 20.80 -35.18
N GLY A 15 10.14 21.44 -34.01
CA GLY A 15 10.65 20.88 -32.77
C GLY A 15 9.61 21.06 -31.65
N ALA A 16 8.40 20.54 -31.86
CA ALA A 16 7.42 20.45 -30.79
C ALA A 16 7.83 19.31 -29.85
N LEU A 17 8.55 19.65 -28.77
CA LEU A 17 8.74 18.75 -27.64
C LEU A 17 7.38 18.60 -26.94
N THR A 18 6.60 17.62 -27.37
CA THR A 18 5.43 17.17 -26.63
C THR A 18 5.92 16.49 -25.35
N VAL A 19 5.95 17.25 -24.25
CA VAL A 19 6.07 16.69 -22.91
C VAL A 19 4.81 15.86 -22.70
N ALA A 20 4.88 14.56 -23.00
CA ALA A 20 3.83 13.64 -22.62
C ALA A 20 3.73 13.69 -21.08
N PRO A 21 2.56 14.01 -20.49
CA PRO A 21 2.38 13.79 -19.08
C PRO A 21 2.54 12.30 -18.86
N MET A 22 3.61 11.91 -18.16
CA MET A 22 3.65 10.61 -17.50
C MET A 22 2.52 10.65 -16.49
N VAL A 23 1.36 10.18 -16.90
CA VAL A 23 0.28 9.85 -15.99
C VAL A 23 0.84 8.70 -15.16
N LEU A 24 1.39 9.04 -14.00
CA LEU A 24 1.50 8.08 -12.91
C LEU A 24 0.08 7.59 -12.71
N ALA A 25 -0.22 6.43 -13.28
CA ALA A 25 -1.31 5.62 -12.78
C ALA A 25 -0.95 5.38 -11.32
N THR A 26 -1.44 6.25 -10.44
CA THR A 26 -1.66 5.91 -9.04
C THR A 26 -2.59 4.73 -9.14
N GLY A 27 -2.02 3.52 -9.20
CA GLY A 27 -2.77 2.29 -9.06
C GLY A 27 -3.60 2.53 -7.82
N THR A 28 -4.91 2.66 -8.02
CA THR A 28 -5.82 2.51 -6.91
C THR A 28 -5.57 1.07 -6.47
N ALA A 29 -4.77 0.91 -5.42
CA ALA A 29 -4.74 -0.32 -4.68
C ALA A 29 -6.18 -0.47 -4.18
N ASN A 30 -7.00 -1.10 -5.00
CA ASN A 30 -8.26 -1.65 -4.57
C ASN A 30 -7.81 -2.81 -3.69
N ALA A 31 -7.44 -2.49 -2.45
CA ALA A 31 -7.42 -3.49 -1.41
C ALA A 31 -8.83 -4.06 -1.43
N ASP A 32 -8.94 -5.37 -1.70
CA ASP A 32 -9.97 -6.14 -1.03
C ASP A 32 -9.84 -5.75 0.44
N SER A 33 -10.67 -4.79 0.87
CA SER A 33 -10.41 -4.04 2.09
C SER A 33 -10.78 -4.94 3.24
N VAL A 34 -9.81 -5.76 3.67
CA VAL A 34 -9.97 -6.62 4.83
C VAL A 34 -10.40 -5.73 5.99
N ASN A 35 -11.58 -6.02 6.53
CA ASN A 35 -12.11 -5.35 7.69
C ASN A 35 -11.32 -5.81 8.92
N TRP A 36 -10.19 -5.15 9.14
CA TRP A 36 -9.29 -5.45 10.25
C TRP A 36 -9.93 -5.27 11.63
N ASP A 37 -10.99 -4.47 11.76
CA ASP A 37 -11.75 -4.42 13.01
C ASP A 37 -12.52 -5.71 13.26
N ALA A 38 -13.11 -6.30 12.23
CA ALA A 38 -13.79 -7.59 12.34
C ALA A 38 -12.79 -8.72 12.64
N VAL A 39 -11.59 -8.66 12.04
CA VAL A 39 -10.49 -9.57 12.37
C VAL A 39 -10.05 -9.37 13.83
N ALA A 40 -9.83 -8.13 14.26
CA ALA A 40 -9.42 -7.83 15.63
C ALA A 40 -10.49 -8.20 16.67
N ALA A 41 -11.77 -8.01 16.34
CA ALA A 41 -12.89 -8.46 17.17
C ALA A 41 -12.86 -9.98 17.38
N CYS A 42 -12.50 -10.74 16.35
CA CYS A 42 -12.36 -12.19 16.43
C CYS A 42 -11.08 -12.63 17.17
N GLU A 43 -9.95 -11.95 16.91
CA GLU A 43 -8.63 -12.32 17.43
C GLU A 43 -8.41 -11.90 18.91
N SER A 44 -8.84 -10.69 19.27
CA SER A 44 -8.57 -10.08 20.58
C SER A 44 -9.82 -9.61 21.32
N GLY A 45 -11.02 -9.85 20.77
CA GLY A 45 -12.24 -9.21 21.26
C GLY A 45 -12.30 -7.71 20.96
N GLY A 46 -11.46 -7.21 20.04
CA GLY A 46 -11.39 -5.80 19.66
C GLY A 46 -10.44 -4.97 20.55
N ASN A 47 -9.64 -5.63 21.39
CA ASN A 47 -8.68 -4.95 22.25
C ASN A 47 -7.32 -4.79 21.54
N TRP A 48 -7.08 -3.60 20.98
CA TRP A 48 -5.86 -3.26 20.27
C TRP A 48 -4.59 -3.20 21.12
N SER A 49 -4.73 -3.14 22.44
CA SER A 49 -3.62 -3.08 23.39
C SER A 49 -3.46 -4.38 24.19
N ILE A 50 -4.07 -5.48 23.72
CA ILE A 50 -3.98 -6.76 24.40
C ILE A 50 -2.53 -7.28 24.42
N ASN A 51 -2.12 -7.78 25.59
CA ASN A 51 -0.89 -8.50 25.80
C ASN A 51 -1.11 -9.48 26.96
N THR A 52 -1.47 -10.72 26.63
CA THR A 52 -1.77 -11.77 27.62
C THR A 52 -0.55 -12.60 27.99
N GLY A 53 0.62 -12.32 27.41
CA GLY A 53 1.82 -13.13 27.59
C GLY A 53 1.82 -14.43 26.78
N ASN A 54 0.91 -14.60 25.82
CA ASN A 54 0.82 -15.77 24.94
C ASN A 54 1.79 -15.74 23.74
N GLY A 55 2.66 -14.72 23.65
CA GLY A 55 3.60 -14.52 22.54
C GLY A 55 3.04 -13.75 21.34
N TYR A 56 1.76 -13.36 21.40
CA TYR A 56 1.10 -12.51 20.41
C TYR A 56 0.66 -11.19 21.04
N TYR A 57 0.58 -10.14 20.23
CA TYR A 57 0.40 -8.79 20.72
C TYR A 57 -0.56 -7.98 19.86
N GLY A 58 -1.32 -7.11 20.53
CA GLY A 58 -2.20 -6.16 19.87
C GLY A 58 -3.46 -6.78 19.29
N GLY A 59 -4.28 -5.95 18.66
CA GLY A 59 -5.65 -6.31 18.26
C GLY A 59 -5.73 -7.45 17.26
N LEU A 60 -4.71 -7.56 16.41
CA LEU A 60 -4.59 -8.57 15.37
C LEU A 60 -3.68 -9.74 15.75
N GLN A 61 -3.28 -9.83 17.03
CA GLN A 61 -2.47 -10.92 17.56
C GLN A 61 -1.18 -11.15 16.75
N PHE A 62 -0.38 -10.10 16.58
CA PHE A 62 0.88 -10.21 15.84
C PHE A 62 1.95 -10.97 16.63
N ALA A 63 2.68 -11.86 15.96
CA ALA A 63 3.97 -12.33 16.45
C ALA A 63 5.04 -11.25 16.27
N MET A 64 5.97 -11.10 17.24
CA MET A 64 7.00 -10.04 17.19
C MET A 64 7.93 -10.13 15.98
N GLY A 65 8.21 -11.35 15.48
CA GLY A 65 9.01 -11.53 14.27
C GLY A 65 8.30 -10.94 13.06
N THR A 66 7.05 -11.35 12.82
CA THR A 66 6.20 -10.84 11.74
C THR A 66 6.03 -9.33 11.82
N TRP A 67 5.77 -8.78 13.02
CA TRP A 67 5.63 -7.35 13.25
C TRP A 67 6.85 -6.58 12.73
N LYS A 68 8.05 -6.96 13.18
CA LYS A 68 9.30 -6.28 12.82
C LYS A 68 9.63 -6.46 11.33
N SER A 69 9.43 -7.66 10.78
CA SER A 69 9.68 -7.93 9.36
C SER A 69 8.77 -7.15 8.41
N ASN A 70 7.59 -6.73 8.88
CA ASN A 70 6.61 -5.99 8.08
C ASN A 70 6.62 -4.47 8.38
N GLY A 71 7.71 -3.98 8.98
CA GLY A 71 7.95 -2.56 9.20
C GLY A 71 7.28 -1.99 10.46
N GLY A 72 6.85 -2.85 11.39
CA GLY A 72 6.41 -2.44 12.71
C GLY A 72 7.58 -2.09 13.63
N SER A 73 7.46 -1.00 14.38
CA SER A 73 8.43 -0.60 15.40
C SER A 73 7.92 -0.89 16.81
N GLY A 74 8.81 -1.08 17.78
CA GLY A 74 8.43 -1.38 19.16
C GLY A 74 7.63 -2.68 19.29
N SER A 75 6.59 -2.67 20.12
CA SER A 75 5.66 -3.81 20.32
C SER A 75 4.26 -3.46 19.81
N PRO A 76 3.53 -4.39 19.17
CA PRO A 76 2.22 -4.12 18.58
C PRO A 76 1.20 -3.54 19.57
N HIS A 77 1.14 -4.06 20.80
CA HIS A 77 0.20 -3.60 21.83
C HIS A 77 0.41 -2.15 22.33
N HIS A 78 1.59 -1.56 22.05
CA HIS A 78 1.88 -0.15 22.29
C HIS A 78 1.68 0.72 21.04
N ALA A 79 1.51 0.11 19.87
CA ALA A 79 1.24 0.82 18.63
C ALA A 79 -0.24 1.20 18.53
N SER A 80 -0.53 2.30 17.85
CA SER A 80 -1.91 2.67 17.56
C SER A 80 -2.58 1.60 16.68
N ARG A 81 -3.90 1.58 16.72
CA ARG A 81 -4.71 0.71 15.85
C ARG A 81 -4.33 0.89 14.38
N GLU A 82 -4.18 2.14 13.94
CA GLU A 82 -3.87 2.48 12.55
C GLU A 82 -2.49 1.96 12.14
N GLU A 83 -1.51 2.02 13.05
CA GLU A 83 -0.18 1.46 12.82
C GLU A 83 -0.23 -0.07 12.74
N GLN A 84 -1.04 -0.71 13.59
CA GLN A 84 -1.25 -2.15 13.52
C GLN A 84 -1.90 -2.58 12.20
N ILE A 85 -2.88 -1.83 11.72
CA ILE A 85 -3.52 -2.04 10.41
C ILE A 85 -2.53 -1.84 9.28
N ARG A 86 -1.71 -0.78 9.31
CA ARG A 86 -0.67 -0.54 8.30
C ARG A 86 0.29 -1.73 8.18
N VAL A 87 0.72 -2.29 9.31
CA VAL A 87 1.57 -3.50 9.30
C VAL A 87 0.79 -4.73 8.85
N ALA A 88 -0.51 -4.83 9.17
CA ALA A 88 -1.38 -5.91 8.71
C ALA A 88 -1.51 -5.93 7.18
N GLU A 89 -1.66 -4.76 6.56
CA GLU A 89 -1.67 -4.60 5.11
C GLU A 89 -0.36 -5.07 4.47
N ASN A 90 0.79 -4.76 5.09
CA ASN A 90 2.07 -5.27 4.63
C ASN A 90 2.16 -6.80 4.74
N VAL A 91 1.62 -7.38 5.82
CA VAL A 91 1.53 -8.85 5.97
C VAL A 91 0.60 -9.44 4.92
N LEU A 92 -0.55 -8.81 4.66
CA LEU A 92 -1.49 -9.22 3.63
C LEU A 92 -0.82 -9.24 2.25
N GLN A 93 0.02 -8.26 1.94
CA GLN A 93 0.77 -8.22 0.68
C GLN A 93 1.86 -9.30 0.58
N THR A 94 2.49 -9.66 1.70
CA THR A 94 3.62 -10.61 1.70
C THR A 94 3.21 -12.07 1.88
N GLN A 95 2.17 -12.33 2.67
CA GLN A 95 1.73 -13.67 3.10
C GLN A 95 0.28 -13.97 2.70
N GLY A 96 -0.49 -12.96 2.29
CA GLY A 96 -1.93 -13.09 2.06
C GLY A 96 -2.74 -13.15 3.35
N ILE A 97 -4.06 -13.24 3.20
CA ILE A 97 -5.01 -13.31 4.33
C ILE A 97 -4.83 -14.59 5.17
N GLY A 98 -4.10 -15.58 4.66
CA GLY A 98 -3.75 -16.82 5.36
C GLY A 98 -2.90 -16.63 6.62
N ALA A 99 -2.33 -15.44 6.85
CA ALA A 99 -1.74 -15.07 8.13
C ALA A 99 -2.77 -15.01 9.29
N TRP A 100 -4.06 -14.85 8.95
CA TRP A 100 -5.19 -14.94 9.88
C TRP A 100 -6.14 -16.05 9.42
N PRO A 101 -5.78 -17.33 9.54
CA PRO A 101 -6.52 -18.43 8.93
C PRO A 101 -7.94 -18.60 9.49
N THR A 102 -8.13 -18.28 10.77
CA THR A 102 -9.41 -18.44 11.46
C THR A 102 -10.27 -17.20 11.38
N CYS A 103 -9.67 -16.01 11.58
CA CYS A 103 -10.40 -14.75 11.68
C CYS A 103 -10.34 -13.89 10.42
N GLY A 104 -9.40 -14.12 9.50
CA GLY A 104 -9.21 -13.33 8.29
C GLY A 104 -10.39 -13.35 7.34
N GLY A 105 -11.16 -14.44 7.28
CA GLY A 105 -12.40 -14.52 6.50
C GLY A 105 -13.60 -13.77 7.08
N ARG A 106 -13.45 -13.14 8.27
CA ARG A 106 -14.44 -12.20 8.83
C ARG A 106 -14.15 -10.76 8.40
N GLY A 107 -12.96 -10.51 7.84
CA GLY A 107 -12.53 -9.25 7.28
C GLY A 107 -13.02 -9.07 5.85
#